data_AF-A0A928ZG20-F1
#
_entry.id   AF-A0A928ZG20-F1
#
_cell.length_a   1.000
_cell.length_b   1.000
_cell.length_c   1.000
_cell.angle_alpha   90.00
_cell.angle_beta   90.00
_cell.angle_gamma   90.00
#
_symmetry.space_group_name_H-M   'P 1'
#
loop_
_entity.id
_entity.type
_entity.pdbx_description
1 polymer ?
#
loop_
_entity_poly.entity_id
_entity_poly.type
_entity_poly.pdbx_seq_one_letter_code
_entity_poly.pdbx_strand_id
1 'polypeptide(L)'
;MADRWLKCNCLLASAAALWLAALSPIPNVARGISYGLALVASVQLVQKSKRVMIQDARRAALAAMNLELEQVEIGLNTQNQEQALYEIYGAAPTQTYPPEVHQELIDSLNHLVQEPSADHPVEASTSTSEKKAFYLAVKSLLEVKGETYVIEQVLKLGGRRWEEGKQRLQQILEEGLRNEW
;
A
#
# COMPACT_ATOMS: atom_id res chain seq x y z
N MET A 1 27.61 -9.05 4.76
CA MET A 1 27.77 -8.60 3.36
C MET A 1 29.19 -8.07 3.07
N ALA A 2 29.85 -7.41 4.04
CA ALA A 2 31.16 -6.77 3.87
C ALA A 2 32.28 -7.69 3.32
N ASP A 3 32.39 -8.94 3.80
CA ASP A 3 33.47 -9.85 3.37
C ASP A 3 33.45 -10.23 1.89
N ARG A 4 32.28 -10.17 1.23
CA ARG A 4 32.16 -10.57 -0.19
C ARG A 4 32.75 -9.52 -1.11
N TRP A 5 32.61 -8.26 -0.74
CA TRP A 5 33.16 -7.13 -1.48
C TRP A 5 34.59 -6.80 -1.07
N LEU A 6 35.08 -7.31 0.07
CA LEU A 6 36.43 -7.09 0.58
C LEU A 6 37.51 -7.39 -0.48
N LYS A 7 37.42 -8.53 -1.17
CA LYS A 7 38.37 -8.88 -2.24
C LYS A 7 38.32 -7.92 -3.43
N CYS A 8 37.13 -7.46 -3.83
CA CYS A 8 36.99 -6.45 -4.88
C CYS A 8 37.56 -5.10 -4.44
N ASN A 9 37.32 -4.69 -3.19
CA ASN A 9 37.85 -3.44 -2.63
C ASN A 9 39.37 -3.46 -2.49
N CYS A 10 39.95 -4.59 -2.07
CA CYS A 10 41.41 -4.77 -2.05
C CYS A 10 42.00 -4.71 -3.46
N LEU A 11 41.36 -5.34 -4.45
CA LEU A 11 41.79 -5.26 -5.84
C LEU A 11 41.69 -3.83 -6.39
N LEU A 12 40.64 -3.09 -6.05
CA LEU A 12 40.44 -1.70 -6.43
C LEU A 12 41.51 -0.80 -5.82
N ALA A 13 41.76 -0.95 -4.52
CA ALA A 13 42.82 -0.23 -3.81
C ALA A 13 44.20 -0.54 -4.40
N SER A 14 44.48 -1.81 -4.73
CA SER A 14 45.75 -2.20 -5.34
C SER A 14 45.92 -1.65 -6.76
N ALA A 15 44.87 -1.68 -7.58
CA ALA A 15 44.89 -1.10 -8.92
C ALA A 15 45.11 0.41 -8.86
N ALA A 16 44.40 1.12 -7.98
CA ALA A 16 44.56 2.56 -7.79
C ALA A 16 45.95 2.91 -7.26
N ALA A 17 46.46 2.17 -6.28
CA ALA A 17 47.79 2.38 -5.72
C ALA A 17 48.89 2.15 -6.74
N LEU A 18 48.79 1.11 -7.57
CA LEU A 18 49.76 0.82 -8.64
C LEU A 18 49.68 1.85 -9.77
N TRP A 19 48.49 2.35 -10.07
CA TRP A 19 48.30 3.41 -11.05
C TRP A 19 48.92 4.71 -10.55
N LEU A 20 48.66 5.11 -9.29
CA LEU A 20 49.26 6.28 -8.65
C LEU A 20 50.78 6.14 -8.49
N ALA A 21 51.28 4.94 -8.19
CA ALA A 21 52.70 4.65 -8.15
C ALA A 21 53.35 4.92 -9.51
N ALA A 22 52.68 4.54 -10.61
CA ALA A 22 53.18 4.78 -11.97
C ALA A 22 53.32 6.28 -12.32
N LEU A 23 52.51 7.15 -11.71
CA LEU A 23 52.59 8.61 -11.86
C LEU A 23 53.71 9.25 -11.02
N SER A 24 54.28 8.52 -10.06
CA SER A 24 55.37 9.03 -9.21
C SER A 24 56.72 9.08 -9.97
N PRO A 25 57.72 9.84 -9.47
CA PRO A 25 59.03 9.93 -10.11
C PRO A 25 59.86 8.65 -9.87
N ILE A 26 59.49 7.57 -10.57
CA ILE A 26 60.20 6.29 -10.63
C ILE A 26 60.83 6.06 -12.02
N PRO A 27 61.86 5.21 -12.13
CA PRO A 27 62.51 4.91 -13.40
C PRO A 27 61.54 4.25 -14.41
N ASN A 28 61.78 4.46 -15.70
CA ASN A 28 60.87 4.05 -16.78
C ASN A 28 60.50 2.55 -16.76
N VAL A 29 61.43 1.68 -16.37
CA VAL A 29 61.18 0.24 -16.22
C VAL A 29 60.16 -0.05 -15.12
N ALA A 30 60.28 0.64 -13.98
CA ALA A 30 59.35 0.50 -12.86
C ALA A 30 57.96 1.03 -13.22
N ARG A 31 57.86 2.11 -14.00
CA ARG A 31 56.57 2.61 -14.53
C ARG A 31 55.86 1.60 -15.42
N GLY A 32 56.60 0.93 -16.31
CA GLY A 32 56.05 -0.12 -17.17
C GLY A 32 55.48 -1.29 -16.36
N ILE A 33 56.23 -1.74 -15.35
CA ILE A 33 55.80 -2.81 -14.44
C ILE A 33 54.55 -2.39 -13.63
N SER A 34 54.53 -1.17 -13.09
CA SER A 34 53.38 -0.68 -12.32
C SER A 34 52.12 -0.53 -13.17
N TYR A 35 52.22 -0.05 -14.41
CA TYR A 35 51.07 -0.01 -15.33
C TYR A 35 50.60 -1.40 -15.72
N GLY A 36 51.52 -2.34 -15.98
CA GLY A 36 51.19 -3.73 -16.26
C GLY A 36 50.43 -4.40 -15.11
N LEU A 37 50.92 -4.22 -13.88
CA LEU A 37 50.24 -4.74 -12.68
C LEU A 37 48.90 -4.05 -12.41
N ALA A 38 48.80 -2.73 -12.66
CA ALA A 38 47.54 -2.00 -12.52
C ALA A 38 46.48 -2.50 -13.52
N LEU A 39 46.86 -2.79 -14.77
CA LEU A 39 45.97 -3.37 -15.77
C LEU A 39 45.50 -4.77 -15.39
N VAL A 40 46.41 -5.64 -14.95
CA VAL A 40 46.06 -7.00 -14.51
C VAL A 40 45.12 -6.97 -13.30
N ALA A 41 45.40 -6.11 -12.32
CA ALA A 41 44.53 -5.93 -11.15
C ALA A 41 43.13 -5.42 -11.55
N SER A 42 43.06 -4.49 -12.51
CA SER A 42 41.79 -3.98 -13.04
C SER A 42 40.98 -5.04 -13.78
N VAL A 43 41.63 -5.89 -14.60
CA VAL A 43 40.96 -7.01 -15.29
C VAL A 43 40.43 -8.03 -14.29
N GLN A 44 41.23 -8.39 -13.28
CA GLN A 44 40.80 -9.31 -12.22
C GLN A 44 39.64 -8.73 -11.40
N LEU A 45 39.65 -7.42 -11.15
CA LEU A 45 38.55 -6.72 -10.49
C LEU A 45 37.24 -6.84 -11.27
N VAL A 46 37.25 -6.58 -12.57
CA VAL A 46 36.05 -6.70 -13.43
C VAL A 46 35.51 -8.13 -13.44
N GLN A 47 36.40 -9.13 -13.51
CA GLN A 47 35.97 -10.53 -13.47
C GLN A 47 35.35 -10.92 -12.12
N LYS A 48 35.92 -10.44 -11.02
CA LYS A 48 35.40 -10.71 -9.67
C LYS A 48 34.10 -9.96 -9.39
N SER A 49 34.00 -8.69 -9.78
CA SER A 49 32.78 -7.89 -9.60
C SER A 49 31.61 -8.50 -10.37
N LYS A 50 31.81 -8.93 -11.62
CA LYS A 50 30.77 -9.62 -12.41
C LYS A 50 30.24 -10.87 -11.71
N ARG A 51 31.13 -11.69 -11.12
CA ARG A 51 30.71 -12.90 -10.40
C ARG A 51 29.89 -12.56 -9.15
N VAL A 52 30.31 -11.57 -8.38
CA VAL A 52 29.59 -11.14 -7.17
C VAL A 52 28.22 -10.56 -7.54
N MET A 53 28.14 -9.69 -8.56
CA MET A 53 26.88 -9.13 -9.03
C MET A 53 25.88 -10.20 -9.48
N ILE A 54 26.32 -11.22 -10.22
CA ILE A 54 25.44 -12.33 -10.63
C ILE A 54 24.92 -13.11 -9.42
N GLN A 55 25.77 -13.33 -8.41
CA GLN A 55 25.36 -14.03 -7.19
C GLN A 55 24.38 -13.21 -6.36
N ASP A 56 24.59 -11.91 -6.25
CA ASP A 56 23.69 -11.02 -5.53
C ASP A 56 22.35 -10.87 -6.27
N ALA A 57 22.37 -10.75 -7.60
CA ALA A 57 21.15 -10.72 -8.41
C ALA A 57 20.32 -12.01 -8.26
N ARG A 58 20.97 -13.19 -8.26
CA ARG A 58 20.26 -14.47 -8.02
C ARG A 58 19.63 -14.53 -6.64
N ARG A 59 20.30 -14.02 -5.61
CA ARG A 59 19.75 -14.00 -4.24
C ARG A 59 18.58 -13.04 -4.13
N ALA A 60 18.69 -11.87 -4.73
CA ALA A 60 17.60 -10.90 -4.77
C ALA A 60 16.38 -11.48 -5.50
N ALA A 61 16.59 -12.15 -6.64
CA ALA A 61 15.53 -12.82 -7.38
C ALA A 61 14.85 -13.94 -6.56
N LEU A 62 15.63 -14.77 -5.85
CA LEU A 62 15.08 -15.81 -4.97
C LEU A 62 14.31 -15.22 -3.78
N ALA A 63 14.81 -14.13 -3.18
CA ALA A 63 14.11 -13.45 -2.09
C ALA A 63 12.78 -12.84 -2.55
N ALA A 64 12.77 -12.19 -3.72
CA ALA A 64 11.55 -11.66 -4.32
C ALA A 64 10.56 -12.78 -4.65
N MET A 65 11.01 -13.88 -5.24
CA MET A 65 10.16 -15.03 -5.54
C MET A 65 9.53 -15.64 -4.29
N ASN A 66 10.28 -15.70 -3.18
CA ASN A 66 9.74 -16.17 -1.91
C ASN A 66 8.66 -15.24 -1.34
N LEU A 67 8.84 -13.92 -1.47
CA LEU A 67 7.82 -12.94 -1.04
C LEU A 67 6.54 -13.05 -1.86
N GLU A 68 6.67 -13.20 -3.18
CA GLU A 68 5.51 -13.42 -4.06
C GLU A 68 4.80 -14.74 -3.72
N LEU A 69 5.56 -15.81 -3.43
CA LEU A 69 5.00 -17.08 -2.98
C LEU A 69 4.24 -16.95 -1.65
N GLU A 70 4.80 -16.23 -0.68
CA GLU A 70 4.15 -15.98 0.62
C GLU A 70 2.85 -15.17 0.42
N GLN A 71 2.83 -14.18 -0.46
CA GLN A 71 1.62 -13.43 -0.78
C GLN A 71 0.55 -14.29 -1.44
N VAL A 72 0.94 -15.17 -2.38
CA VAL A 72 0.03 -16.13 -3.01
C VAL A 72 -0.52 -17.11 -1.97
N GLU A 73 0.31 -17.58 -1.05
CA GLU A 73 -0.13 -18.47 0.05
C GLU A 73 -1.14 -17.78 0.97
N ILE A 74 -0.91 -16.52 1.33
CA ILE A 74 -1.87 -15.72 2.10
C ILE A 74 -3.18 -15.57 1.33
N GLY A 75 -3.13 -15.24 0.04
CA GLY A 75 -4.33 -15.13 -0.79
C GLY A 75 -5.12 -16.44 -0.86
N LEU A 76 -4.43 -17.56 -1.01
CA LEU A 76 -5.04 -18.89 -1.08
C LEU A 76 -5.62 -19.34 0.27
N ASN A 77 -4.93 -19.04 1.38
CA ASN A 77 -5.45 -19.28 2.72
C ASN A 77 -6.69 -18.45 3.02
N THR A 78 -6.71 -17.17 2.62
CA THR A 78 -7.90 -16.31 2.73
C THR A 78 -9.05 -16.87 1.91
N GLN A 79 -8.81 -17.29 0.67
CA GLN A 79 -9.84 -17.91 -0.16
C GLN A 79 -10.39 -19.20 0.46
N ASN A 80 -9.52 -20.05 1.02
CA ASN A 80 -9.95 -21.27 1.71
C ASN A 80 -10.75 -20.94 2.98
N GLN A 81 -10.38 -19.91 3.74
CA GLN A 81 -11.16 -19.44 4.89
C GLN A 81 -12.51 -18.88 4.47
N GLU A 82 -12.57 -18.08 3.40
CA GLU A 82 -13.81 -17.57 2.84
C GLU A 82 -14.70 -18.70 2.35
N GLN A 83 -14.14 -19.72 1.71
CA GLN A 83 -14.90 -20.88 1.27
C GLN A 83 -15.38 -21.72 2.46
N ALA A 84 -14.56 -21.92 3.49
CA ALA A 84 -14.99 -22.60 4.72
C ALA A 84 -16.11 -21.83 5.43
N LEU A 85 -16.02 -20.50 5.50
CA LEU A 85 -17.09 -19.65 6.01
C LEU A 85 -18.34 -19.73 5.13
N TYR A 86 -18.19 -19.76 3.81
CA TYR A 86 -19.31 -19.92 2.89
C TYR A 86 -19.96 -21.31 3.01
N GLU A 87 -19.21 -22.36 3.30
CA GLU A 87 -19.78 -23.68 3.57
C GLU A 87 -20.55 -23.72 4.90
N ILE A 88 -20.06 -23.01 5.92
CA ILE A 88 -20.72 -22.90 7.24
C ILE A 88 -21.98 -22.01 7.18
N TYR A 89 -21.94 -20.90 6.44
CA TYR A 89 -23.00 -19.88 6.45
C TYR A 89 -23.83 -19.80 5.17
N GLY A 90 -23.29 -20.21 4.01
CA GLY A 90 -23.91 -20.09 2.69
C GLY A 90 -24.64 -21.34 2.19
N ALA A 91 -24.32 -22.53 2.73
CA ALA A 91 -24.96 -23.80 2.35
C ALA A 91 -26.25 -24.13 3.13
N ALA A 92 -26.86 -23.16 3.82
CA ALA A 92 -28.14 -23.32 4.50
C ALA A 92 -29.26 -22.57 3.75
N PRO A 93 -30.00 -23.20 2.81
CA PRO A 93 -31.13 -22.55 2.16
C PRO A 93 -32.32 -22.28 3.09
N THR A 94 -32.35 -22.78 4.32
CA THR A 94 -33.58 -22.74 5.17
C THR A 94 -33.36 -23.08 6.65
N GLN A 95 -32.13 -23.05 7.19
CA GLN A 95 -31.93 -23.29 8.61
C GLN A 95 -31.89 -21.99 9.38
N THR A 96 -32.97 -21.74 10.12
CA THR A 96 -32.98 -20.94 11.34
C THR A 96 -31.66 -21.12 12.06
N TYR A 97 -30.86 -20.05 12.15
CA TYR A 97 -29.62 -20.04 12.90
C TYR A 97 -29.82 -20.71 14.27
N PRO A 98 -28.86 -21.50 14.78
CA PRO A 98 -28.90 -21.95 16.17
C PRO A 98 -29.16 -20.74 17.07
N PRO A 99 -30.00 -20.86 18.12
CA PRO A 99 -30.39 -19.73 18.94
C PRO A 99 -29.17 -19.00 19.53
N GLU A 100 -28.08 -19.72 19.82
CA GLU A 100 -26.82 -19.15 20.29
C GLU A 100 -26.18 -18.20 19.26
N VAL A 101 -26.15 -18.58 17.98
CA VAL A 101 -25.53 -17.78 16.91
C VAL A 101 -26.36 -16.54 16.60
N HIS A 102 -27.70 -16.65 16.65
CA HIS A 102 -28.57 -15.50 16.47
C HIS A 102 -28.43 -14.50 17.64
N GLN A 103 -28.20 -15.00 18.85
CA GLN A 103 -28.04 -14.19 20.04
C GLN A 103 -26.67 -13.50 20.07
N GLU A 104 -25.60 -14.21 19.69
CA GLU A 104 -24.28 -13.58 19.48
C GLU A 104 -24.28 -12.58 18.33
N LEU A 105 -25.06 -12.81 17.26
CA LEU A 105 -25.19 -11.86 16.16
C LEU A 105 -25.93 -10.60 16.61
N ILE A 106 -27.01 -10.74 17.38
CA ILE A 106 -27.73 -9.61 18.00
C ILE A 106 -26.84 -8.86 18.97
N ASP A 107 -26.10 -9.57 19.83
CA ASP A 107 -25.21 -8.96 20.80
C ASP A 107 -24.03 -8.25 20.12
N SER A 108 -23.49 -8.82 19.04
CA SER A 108 -22.47 -8.18 18.20
C SER A 108 -23.02 -6.96 17.47
N LEU A 109 -24.27 -7.00 16.99
CA LEU A 109 -24.94 -5.85 16.38
C LEU A 109 -25.23 -4.75 17.41
N ASN A 110 -25.66 -5.12 18.61
CA ASN A 110 -25.85 -4.20 19.72
C ASN A 110 -24.53 -3.59 20.16
N HIS A 111 -23.43 -4.37 20.16
CA HIS A 111 -22.10 -3.88 20.47
C HIS A 111 -21.57 -2.93 19.40
N LEU A 112 -21.81 -3.21 18.11
CA LEU A 112 -21.48 -2.29 17.00
C LEU A 112 -22.31 -1.00 17.04
N VAL A 113 -23.56 -1.06 17.51
CA VAL A 113 -24.43 0.11 17.70
C VAL A 113 -24.07 0.90 18.98
N GLN A 114 -23.52 0.22 20.00
CA GLN A 114 -23.08 0.83 21.26
C GLN A 114 -21.60 1.23 21.27
N GLU A 115 -20.79 0.74 20.34
CA GLU A 115 -19.42 1.19 20.16
C GLU A 115 -19.41 2.68 19.79
N PRO A 116 -18.74 3.54 20.57
CA PRO A 116 -18.70 4.97 20.34
C PRO A 116 -17.74 5.27 19.20
N SER A 117 -18.07 4.86 17.98
CA SER A 117 -17.37 5.25 16.75
C SER A 117 -17.73 6.68 16.30
N ALA A 118 -18.25 7.53 17.19
CA ALA A 118 -18.62 8.91 16.85
C ALA A 118 -18.58 9.91 18.01
N ASP A 119 -17.78 9.70 19.05
CA ASP A 119 -17.50 10.74 20.07
C ASP A 119 -15.99 10.89 20.31
N HIS A 120 -15.31 11.47 19.33
CA HIS A 120 -14.02 12.13 19.54
C HIS A 120 -14.16 13.63 19.22
N PRO A 121 -14.48 14.47 20.21
CA PRO A 121 -14.36 15.91 20.07
C PRO A 121 -12.92 16.28 20.40
N VAL A 122 -12.00 16.15 19.44
CA VAL A 122 -10.67 16.76 19.54
C VAL A 122 -10.33 17.44 18.21
N GLU A 123 -10.72 18.71 18.15
CA GLU A 123 -9.99 19.83 17.55
C GLU A 123 -9.02 19.51 16.40
N ALA A 124 -9.54 19.43 15.17
CA ALA A 124 -8.76 19.77 13.99
C ALA A 124 -9.66 20.43 12.94
N SER A 125 -9.29 21.64 12.56
CA SER A 125 -9.98 22.51 11.62
C SER A 125 -10.11 21.86 10.23
N THR A 126 -11.26 21.24 9.94
CA THR A 126 -11.57 20.73 8.59
C THR A 126 -13.01 21.07 8.19
N SER A 127 -13.28 22.37 7.96
CA SER A 127 -14.55 22.83 7.38
C SER A 127 -14.85 22.21 6.00
N THR A 128 -13.85 21.63 5.34
CA THR A 128 -13.98 20.89 4.08
C THR A 128 -14.44 19.43 4.27
N SER A 129 -14.19 18.82 5.44
CA SER A 129 -14.48 17.39 5.67
C SER A 129 -15.98 17.13 5.87
N GLU A 130 -16.64 17.97 6.68
CA GLU A 130 -18.06 17.80 6.98
C GLU A 130 -18.96 18.05 5.76
N LYS A 131 -18.67 19.09 4.98
CA LYS A 131 -19.40 19.38 3.74
C LYS A 131 -19.23 18.29 2.69
N LYS A 132 -18.02 17.74 2.56
CA LYS A 132 -17.73 16.63 1.64
C LYS A 132 -18.43 15.35 2.08
N ALA A 133 -18.36 15.01 3.38
CA ALA A 133 -19.06 13.86 3.94
C ALA A 133 -20.59 13.99 3.75
N PHE A 134 -21.13 15.19 3.96
CA PHE A 134 -22.55 15.47 3.76
C PHE A 134 -22.96 15.34 2.28
N TYR A 135 -22.18 15.86 1.34
CA TYR A 135 -22.40 15.70 -0.10
C TYR A 135 -22.41 14.21 -0.52
N LEU A 136 -21.41 13.45 -0.09
CA LEU A 136 -21.30 12.01 -0.44
C LEU A 136 -22.46 11.20 0.16
N ALA A 137 -22.88 11.50 1.39
CA ALA A 137 -24.05 10.88 2.01
C ALA A 137 -25.34 11.22 1.25
N VAL A 138 -25.54 12.49 0.88
CA VAL A 138 -26.70 12.94 0.09
C VAL A 138 -26.72 12.24 -1.29
N LYS A 139 -25.58 12.14 -1.97
CA LYS A 139 -25.47 11.45 -3.28
C LYS A 139 -25.82 9.97 -3.18
N SER A 140 -25.25 9.26 -2.20
CA SER A 140 -25.53 7.83 -1.99
C SER A 140 -27.02 7.57 -1.66
N LEU A 141 -27.64 8.45 -0.86
CA LEU A 141 -29.07 8.35 -0.53
C LEU A 141 -29.97 8.70 -1.72
N LEU A 142 -29.55 9.61 -2.59
CA LEU A 142 -30.26 9.96 -3.82
C LEU A 142 -30.31 8.77 -4.79
N GLU A 143 -29.20 8.04 -4.93
CA GLU A 143 -29.10 6.84 -5.78
C GLU A 143 -29.97 5.68 -5.29
N VAL A 144 -30.09 5.50 -3.96
CA VAL A 144 -30.80 4.35 -3.38
C VAL A 144 -32.27 4.63 -3.09
N LYS A 145 -32.63 5.83 -2.61
CA LYS A 145 -33.98 6.14 -2.08
C LYS A 145 -34.71 7.28 -2.80
N GLY A 146 -34.04 7.95 -3.75
CA GLY A 146 -34.63 9.01 -4.58
C GLY A 146 -34.74 10.38 -3.89
N GLU A 147 -34.97 11.41 -4.70
CA GLU A 147 -34.95 12.83 -4.30
C GLU A 147 -35.92 13.16 -3.17
N THR A 148 -37.11 12.56 -3.18
CA THR A 148 -38.16 12.79 -2.18
C THR A 148 -37.75 12.38 -0.78
N TYR A 149 -37.09 11.22 -0.67
CA TYR A 149 -36.61 10.75 0.61
C TYR A 149 -35.53 11.69 1.17
N VAL A 150 -34.63 12.18 0.32
CA VAL A 150 -33.56 13.09 0.75
C VAL A 150 -34.13 14.43 1.21
N ILE A 151 -35.08 15.01 0.47
CA ILE A 151 -35.69 16.30 0.83
C ILE A 151 -36.50 16.20 2.14
N GLU A 152 -37.25 15.11 2.32
CA GLU A 152 -38.11 14.95 3.50
C GLU A 152 -37.38 14.47 4.75
N GLN A 153 -36.47 13.49 4.62
CA GLN A 153 -35.84 12.83 5.76
C GLN A 153 -34.47 13.40 6.12
N VAL A 154 -33.70 13.88 5.13
CA VAL A 154 -32.36 14.44 5.37
C VAL A 154 -32.42 15.95 5.52
N LEU A 155 -33.05 16.64 4.57
CA LEU A 155 -33.18 18.11 4.63
C LEU A 155 -34.33 18.56 5.53
N LYS A 156 -35.25 17.67 5.91
CA LYS A 156 -36.45 17.95 6.73
C LYS A 156 -37.32 19.07 6.13
N LEU A 157 -37.36 19.16 4.80
CA LEU A 157 -38.05 20.22 4.03
C LEU A 157 -39.17 19.64 3.15
N GLY A 158 -40.02 18.80 3.73
CA GLY A 158 -41.20 18.23 3.06
C GLY A 158 -42.39 19.18 2.94
N GLY A 159 -43.36 18.81 2.10
CA GLY A 159 -44.64 19.52 1.97
C GLY A 159 -44.54 20.94 1.41
N ARG A 160 -44.98 21.96 2.18
CA ARG A 160 -45.07 23.36 1.70
C ARG A 160 -43.71 24.02 1.42
N ARG A 161 -42.60 23.43 1.89
CA ARG A 161 -41.21 23.89 1.67
C ARG A 161 -40.42 23.01 0.70
N TRP A 162 -41.11 22.18 -0.06
CA TRP A 162 -40.50 21.29 -1.04
C TRP A 162 -39.59 22.01 -2.04
N GLU A 163 -40.03 23.16 -2.55
CA GLU A 163 -39.27 23.94 -3.53
C GLU A 163 -37.96 24.49 -2.93
N GLU A 164 -37.97 24.89 -1.65
CA GLU A 164 -36.77 25.30 -0.92
C GLU A 164 -35.83 24.12 -0.67
N GLY A 165 -36.39 22.93 -0.42
CA GLY A 165 -35.64 21.69 -0.28
C GLY A 165 -34.92 21.29 -1.57
N LYS A 166 -35.61 21.42 -2.71
CA LYS A 166 -35.04 21.14 -4.04
C LYS A 166 -33.90 22.10 -4.38
N GLN A 167 -34.07 23.40 -4.10
CA GLN A 167 -33.02 24.40 -4.31
C GLN A 167 -31.77 24.12 -3.45
N ARG A 168 -31.96 23.74 -2.18
CA ARG A 168 -30.83 23.38 -1.30
C ARG A 168 -30.13 22.11 -1.75
N LEU A 169 -30.88 21.09 -2.17
CA LEU A 169 -30.31 19.86 -2.71
C LEU A 169 -29.47 20.14 -3.96
N GLN A 170 -29.96 20.99 -4.85
CA GLN A 170 -29.24 21.40 -6.05
C GLN A 170 -27.97 22.20 -5.74
N GLN A 171 -28.01 23.10 -4.76
CA GLN A 171 -26.82 23.83 -4.28
C GLN A 171 -25.73 22.89 -3.74
N ILE A 172 -26.12 21.88 -2.96
CA ILE A 172 -25.20 20.87 -2.42
C ILE A 172 -24.56 20.06 -3.56
N LEU A 173 -25.35 19.68 -4.56
CA LEU A 173 -24.85 18.93 -5.71
C LEU A 173 -23.89 19.76 -6.58
N GLU A 174 -24.21 21.04 -6.80
CA GLU A 174 -23.33 21.97 -7.55
C GLU A 174 -22.05 22.30 -6.78
N GLU A 175 -22.10 22.41 -5.45
CA GLU A 175 -20.91 22.61 -4.60
C GLU A 175 -19.99 21.38 -4.65
N GLY A 176 -20.54 20.16 -4.64
CA GLY A 176 -19.75 18.94 -4.79
C GLY A 176 -19.12 18.79 -6.17
N LEU A 177 -19.85 19.11 -7.24
CA LEU A 177 -19.32 19.09 -8.61
C LEU A 177 -18.20 20.12 -8.83
N ARG A 178 -18.35 21.35 -8.29
CA ARG A 178 -17.32 22.39 -8.39
C ARG A 178 -16.04 22.06 -7.63
N ASN A 179 -16.15 21.24 -6.58
CA ASN A 179 -15.02 20.85 -5.74
C ASN A 179 -14.47 19.45 -6.07
N GLU A 180 -14.93 18.82 -7.15
CA GLU A 180 -14.52 17.47 -7.61
C GLU A 180 -14.65 16.39 -6.52
N TRP A 181 -15.76 16.40 -5.78
CA TRP A 181 -16.04 15.43 -4.70
C TRP A 181 -16.78 14.18 -5.17
#